data_AF-A0A7C8AQ47-F1
#
_entry.id   AF-A0A7C8AQ47-F1
#
_cell.length_a   1.000
_cell.length_b   1.000
_cell.length_c   1.000
_cell.angle_alpha   90.00
_cell.angle_beta   90.00
_cell.angle_gamma   90.00
#
_symmetry.space_group_name_H-M   'P 1'
#
loop_
_entity.id
_entity.type
_entity.pdbx_description
1 polymer ?
#
loop_
_entity_poly.entity_id
_entity_poly.type
_entity_poly.pdbx_seq_one_letter_code
_entity_poly.pdbx_strand_id
1 'polypeptide(L)'
;EAEGGMRDLVQRANRVLILDGCGMACATRLTKGAFPDLEPQTVFTDRLFECDQDLFGVDEMPDSQISANAGKVAAQVVAKYFQ
;
A
#
# COMPACT_ATOMS: atom_id res chain seq x y z
N GLU A 1 1.22 0.10 25.97
CA GLU A 1 0.53 0.70 24.81
C GLU A 1 -0.97 0.67 25.10
N ALA A 2 -1.74 1.68 24.69
CA ALA A 2 -3.19 1.68 24.93
C ALA A 2 -3.86 0.62 24.06
N GLU A 3 -4.82 -0.12 24.63
CA GLU A 3 -5.71 -1.03 23.91
C GLU A 3 -6.33 -0.31 22.71
N GLY A 4 -6.26 -0.90 21.51
CA GLY A 4 -6.73 -0.27 20.28
C GLY A 4 -5.69 0.52 19.48
N GLY A 5 -4.40 0.48 19.84
CA GLY A 5 -3.32 1.03 19.02
C GLY A 5 -3.16 0.29 17.68
N MET A 6 -2.50 0.93 16.69
CA MET A 6 -2.33 0.34 15.35
C MET A 6 -1.67 -1.05 15.36
N ARG A 7 -0.75 -1.30 16.30
CA ARG A 7 -0.10 -2.62 16.43
C ARG A 7 -1.08 -3.72 16.83
N ASP A 8 -1.93 -3.40 17.79
CA ASP A 8 -2.95 -4.30 18.35
C ASP A 8 -4.08 -4.56 17.35
N LEU A 9 -4.42 -3.56 16.52
CA LEU A 9 -5.31 -3.73 15.36
C LEU A 9 -4.73 -4.68 14.31
N VAL A 10 -3.45 -4.50 13.94
CA VAL A 10 -2.76 -5.34 12.95
C VAL A 10 -2.64 -6.79 13.44
N GLN A 11 -2.32 -7.01 14.72
CA GLN A 11 -2.17 -8.35 15.30
C GLN A 11 -3.48 -9.14 15.35
N ARG A 12 -4.62 -8.46 15.58
CA ARG A 12 -5.93 -9.10 15.71
C ARG A 12 -6.73 -9.12 14.40
N ALA A 13 -6.20 -8.50 13.35
CA ALA A 13 -6.88 -8.49 12.05
C ALA A 13 -6.91 -9.90 11.45
N ASN A 14 -8.09 -10.32 10.97
CA ASN A 14 -8.24 -11.59 10.25
C ASN A 14 -7.40 -11.64 8.96
N ARG A 15 -7.07 -10.47 8.41
CA ARG A 15 -6.25 -10.33 7.21
C ARG A 15 -5.60 -8.96 7.20
N VAL A 16 -4.33 -8.92 6.80
CA VAL A 16 -3.58 -7.67 6.62
C VAL A 16 -3.16 -7.57 5.17
N LEU A 17 -3.51 -6.46 4.54
CA LEU A 17 -3.12 -6.12 3.17
C LEU A 17 -2.14 -4.94 3.24
N ILE A 18 -0.95 -5.11 2.68
CA ILE A 18 0.08 -4.06 2.58
C ILE A 18 0.14 -3.57 1.14
N LEU A 19 0.06 -2.26 0.96
CA LEU A 19 0.23 -1.61 -0.33
C LEU A 19 1.62 -0.97 -0.39
N ASP A 20 2.53 -1.58 -1.16
CA ASP A 20 3.87 -1.04 -1.39
C ASP A 20 3.93 -0.33 -2.75
N GLY A 21 4.38 0.93 -2.74
CA GLY A 21 4.44 1.77 -3.94
C GLY A 21 5.74 1.67 -4.74
N CYS A 22 6.68 0.81 -4.34
CA CYS A 22 7.91 0.58 -5.09
C CYS A 22 8.58 -0.74 -4.69
N GLY A 23 9.58 -1.15 -5.47
CA GLY A 23 10.37 -2.37 -5.24
C GLY A 23 11.17 -2.40 -3.93
N MET A 24 11.32 -1.28 -3.21
CA MET A 24 11.95 -1.28 -1.88
C MET A 24 11.09 -2.02 -0.84
N ALA A 25 9.78 -2.14 -1.05
CA ALA A 25 8.87 -2.87 -0.18
C ALA A 25 8.97 -2.46 1.32
N CYS A 26 9.11 -1.15 1.58
CA CYS A 26 9.40 -0.64 2.92
C CYS A 26 8.29 -0.99 3.92
N ALA A 27 7.02 -0.88 3.51
CA ALA A 27 5.90 -1.20 4.40
C ALA A 27 5.89 -2.70 4.75
N THR A 28 6.14 -3.57 3.77
CA THR A 28 6.27 -5.01 4.01
C THR A 28 7.44 -5.33 4.94
N ARG A 29 8.63 -4.75 4.71
CA ARG A 29 9.83 -5.00 5.53
C ARG A 29 9.64 -4.55 6.98
N LEU A 30 9.10 -3.35 7.18
CA LEU A 30 8.83 -2.81 8.51
C LEU A 30 7.77 -3.64 9.23
N THR A 31 6.71 -4.04 8.53
CA THR A 31 5.65 -4.87 9.13
C THR A 31 6.19 -6.23 9.54
N LYS A 32 6.99 -6.90 8.71
CA LYS A 32 7.63 -8.18 9.07
C LYS A 32 8.60 -8.05 10.24
N GLY A 33 9.36 -6.95 10.30
CA GLY A 33 10.24 -6.68 11.44
C GLY A 33 9.46 -6.43 12.74
N ALA A 34 8.31 -5.78 12.64
CA ALA A 34 7.45 -5.46 13.78
C ALA A 34 6.56 -6.63 14.23
N PHE A 35 6.19 -7.53 13.32
CA PHE A 35 5.28 -8.67 13.52
C PHE A 35 5.83 -9.89 12.78
N PRO A 36 6.81 -10.61 13.35
CA PRO A 36 7.48 -11.73 12.66
C PRO A 36 6.54 -12.87 12.25
N ASP A 37 5.49 -13.11 13.04
CA ASP A 37 4.53 -14.19 12.81
C ASP A 37 3.33 -13.77 11.94
N LEU A 38 3.26 -12.49 11.55
CA LEU A 38 2.20 -12.02 10.66
C LEU A 38 2.54 -12.39 9.21
N GLU A 39 1.57 -12.97 8.50
CA GLU A 39 1.65 -13.26 7.08
C GLU A 39 0.81 -12.26 6.26
N PRO A 40 1.28 -11.01 6.05
CA PRO A 40 0.53 -10.02 5.31
C PRO A 40 0.53 -10.34 3.82
N GLN A 41 -0.58 -10.02 3.16
CA GLN A 41 -0.64 -10.02 1.71
C GLN A 41 -0.09 -8.70 1.17
N THR A 42 1.01 -8.76 0.42
CA THR A 42 1.63 -7.57 -0.18
C THR A 42 1.12 -7.35 -1.60
N VAL A 43 0.79 -6.10 -1.92
CA VAL A 43 0.40 -5.63 -3.26
C VAL A 43 1.36 -4.53 -3.68
N PHE A 44 2.02 -4.73 -4.81
CA PHE A 44 2.89 -3.73 -5.43
C PHE A 44 2.07 -2.82 -6.33
N THR A 45 1.72 -1.63 -5.82
CA THR A 45 0.80 -0.70 -6.51
C THR A 45 1.45 0.04 -7.67
N ASP A 46 2.78 0.13 -7.69
CA ASP A 46 3.56 0.64 -8.83
C ASP A 46 3.33 -0.17 -10.11
N ARG A 47 2.89 -1.43 -9.99
CA ARG A 47 2.61 -2.31 -11.13
C ARG A 47 1.15 -2.26 -11.60
N LEU A 48 0.31 -1.46 -10.93
CA LEU A 48 -1.12 -1.34 -11.23
C LEU A 48 -1.44 -0.09 -12.07
N PHE A 49 -0.41 0.68 -12.42
CA PHE A 49 -0.52 1.89 -13.22
C PHE A 49 0.79 2.11 -13.99
N GLU A 50 0.70 2.53 -15.24
CA GLU A 50 1.87 2.95 -16.02
C GLU A 50 2.27 4.36 -15.60
N CYS A 51 3.32 4.44 -14.77
CA CYS A 51 3.90 5.71 -14.38
C CYS A 51 4.75 6.29 -15.51
N ASP A 52 4.60 7.59 -15.76
CA ASP A 52 5.56 8.35 -16.55
C ASP A 52 6.90 8.36 -15.80
N GLN A 53 7.93 7.76 -16.40
CA GLN A 53 9.26 7.64 -15.80
C GLN A 53 10.15 8.87 -16.02
N ASP A 54 9.69 9.82 -16.83
CA ASP A 54 10.37 11.11 -17.01
C ASP A 54 10.04 12.08 -15.87
N LEU A 55 9.00 11.80 -15.08
CA LEU A 55 8.62 12.58 -13.91
C LEU A 55 9.38 12.10 -12.66
N PHE A 56 10.05 13.02 -11.97
CA PHE A 56 10.78 12.74 -10.74
C PHE A 56 10.08 13.34 -9.51
N GLY A 57 9.71 14.62 -9.59
CA GLY A 57 9.05 15.36 -8.50
C GLY A 57 7.54 15.21 -8.49
N VAL A 58 6.93 15.25 -7.30
CA VAL A 58 5.46 15.28 -7.16
C VAL A 58 4.84 16.53 -7.78
N ASP A 59 5.57 17.65 -7.81
CA ASP A 59 5.13 18.91 -8.39
C ASP A 59 5.11 18.89 -9.94
N GLU A 60 5.65 17.83 -10.55
CA GLU A 60 5.70 17.65 -12.01
C GLU A 60 4.41 17.01 -12.55
N MET A 61 3.51 16.55 -11.68
CA MET A 61 2.17 16.08 -12.03
C MET A 61 1.11 16.85 -11.23
N PRO A 62 0.05 17.38 -11.85
CA PRO A 62 -1.02 18.04 -11.10
C PRO A 62 -1.71 17.10 -10.10
N ASP A 63 -2.03 17.60 -8.91
CA ASP A 63 -2.73 16.86 -7.85
C ASP A 63 -4.02 16.15 -8.33
N SER A 64 -4.73 16.77 -9.27
CA SER A 64 -5.94 16.19 -9.86
C SER A 64 -5.64 14.93 -10.67
N GLN A 65 -4.50 14.88 -11.36
CA GLN A 65 -4.04 13.70 -12.09
C GLN A 65 -3.52 12.64 -11.13
N ILE A 66 -2.75 13.03 -10.10
CA ILE A 66 -2.29 12.11 -9.04
C ILE A 66 -3.49 11.42 -8.39
N SER A 67 -4.50 12.20 -8.01
CA SER A 67 -5.74 11.71 -7.39
C SER A 67 -6.51 10.78 -8.33
N ALA A 68 -6.62 11.12 -9.61
CA ALA A 68 -7.27 10.26 -10.60
C ALA A 68 -6.54 8.93 -10.79
N ASN A 69 -5.20 8.95 -10.81
CA ASN A 69 -4.38 7.74 -10.93
C ASN A 69 -4.48 6.86 -9.68
N ALA A 70 -4.40 7.46 -8.48
CA ALA A 70 -4.62 6.77 -7.22
C ALA A 70 -6.01 6.10 -7.17
N GLY A 71 -7.06 6.79 -7.65
CA GLY A 71 -8.41 6.23 -7.75
C GLY A 71 -8.48 4.99 -8.64
N LYS A 72 -7.82 4.98 -9.80
CA LYS A 72 -7.74 3.81 -10.69
C LYS A 72 -7.03 2.63 -10.02
N VAL A 73 -5.93 2.89 -9.33
CA VAL A 73 -5.19 1.85 -8.58
C VAL A 73 -6.05 1.29 -7.45
N ALA A 74 -6.70 2.15 -6.67
CA ALA A 74 -7.59 1.74 -5.58
C ALA A 74 -8.75 0.87 -6.08
N ALA A 75 -9.38 1.23 -7.21
CA ALA A 75 -10.43 0.42 -7.81
C ALA A 75 -9.96 -0.99 -8.19
N GLN A 76 -8.76 -1.11 -8.76
CA GLN A 76 -8.16 -2.42 -9.07
C GLN A 76 -7.86 -3.25 -7.81
N VAL A 77 -7.35 -2.61 -6.75
CA VAL A 77 -7.09 -3.27 -5.46
C VAL A 77 -8.39 -3.79 -4.85
N VAL A 78 -9.43 -2.97 -4.80
CA VAL A 78 -10.75 -3.36 -4.28
C VAL A 78 -11.32 -4.54 -5.08
N ALA A 79 -11.33 -4.44 -6.41
CA ALA A 79 -11.87 -5.50 -7.26
C ALA A 79 -11.15 -6.84 -7.09
N LYS A 80 -9.85 -6.82 -6.79
CA LYS A 80 -9.03 -8.03 -6.67
C LYS A 80 -8.99 -8.63 -5.26
N TYR A 81 -9.10 -7.80 -4.22
CA TYR A 81 -8.79 -8.22 -2.85
C TYR A 81 -9.94 -8.06 -1.85
N PHE A 82 -11.05 -7.39 -2.22
CA PHE A 82 -12.16 -7.09 -1.31
C PHE A 82 -13.54 -7.59 -1.81
N GLN A 83 -13.55 -8.56 -2.73
CA GLN A 83 -14.77 -9.31 -3.08
C GLN A 83 -14.96 -10.53 -2.18
#